data_AF-A0A357NEX4-F1
#
_entry.id   AF-A0A357NEX4-F1
#
_cell.length_a   1.000
_cell.length_b   1.000
_cell.length_c   1.000
_cell.angle_alpha   90.00
_cell.angle_beta   90.00
_cell.angle_gamma   90.00
#
_symmetry.space_group_name_H-M   'P 1'
#
loop_
_entity.id
_entity.type
_entity.pdbx_description
1 polymer ?
#
loop_
_entity_poly.entity_id
_entity_poly.type
_entity_poly.pdbx_seq_one_letter_code
_entity_poly.pdbx_strand_id
1 'polypeptide(L)'
;TAEEKYKSSAGRYQEIEGPPIAEEIMHRQDESQAVMGRVAYIIGGHHTAAKNNGLDFQIIWEADLLVNIAEDGLADGSDKLRGIIDRNFRTGTGKAIAYREYLPPRE
;
A
#
# COMPACT_ATOMS: atom_id res chain seq x y z
N THR A 1 18.07 6.98 2.72
CA THR A 1 16.70 6.50 3.04
C THR A 1 16.09 7.31 4.19
N ALA A 2 14.79 7.14 4.48
CA ALA A 2 14.14 7.82 5.61
C ALA A 2 14.83 7.52 6.96
N GLU A 3 15.23 6.26 7.17
CA GLU A 3 15.95 5.83 8.37
C GLU A 3 17.31 6.51 8.52
N GLU A 4 18.04 6.72 7.42
CA GLU A 4 19.34 7.39 7.47
C GLU A 4 19.21 8.88 7.82
N LYS A 5 18.29 9.57 7.14
CA LYS A 5 18.14 11.04 7.18
C LYS A 5 17.33 11.53 8.38
N TYR A 6 16.29 10.79 8.77
CA TYR A 6 15.36 11.19 9.84
C TYR A 6 15.41 10.27 11.06
N LYS A 7 16.23 9.20 11.05
CA LYS A 7 16.24 8.16 12.09
C LYS A 7 14.85 7.59 12.36
N SER A 8 14.04 7.49 11.31
CA SER A 8 12.64 7.09 11.40
C SER A 8 12.17 6.46 10.09
N SER A 9 11.36 5.41 10.20
CA SER A 9 10.62 4.78 9.11
C SER A 9 9.19 5.30 8.99
N ALA A 10 8.84 6.44 9.59
CA ALA A 10 7.48 6.96 9.54
C ALA A 10 7.03 7.24 8.09
N GLY A 11 5.79 6.88 7.76
CA GLY A 11 5.26 6.94 6.39
C GLY A 11 5.42 8.28 5.68
N ARG A 12 5.26 9.41 6.40
CA ARG A 12 5.48 10.75 5.82
C ARG A 12 6.89 10.95 5.24
N TYR A 13 7.90 10.30 5.82
CA TYR A 13 9.27 10.40 5.33
C TYR A 13 9.53 9.41 4.21
N GLN A 14 8.87 8.25 4.23
CA GLN A 14 8.91 7.31 3.12
C GLN A 14 8.30 7.93 1.84
N GLU A 15 7.17 8.64 1.97
CA GLU A 15 6.55 9.36 0.85
C GLU A 15 7.43 10.49 0.29
N ILE A 16 8.34 11.05 1.08
CA ILE A 16 9.28 12.10 0.63
C ILE A 16 10.50 11.48 -0.04
N GLU A 17 11.14 10.50 0.60
CA GLU A 17 12.43 9.96 0.16
C GLU A 17 12.29 8.83 -0.87
N GLY A 18 11.14 8.14 -0.91
CA GLY A 18 10.91 6.99 -1.79
C GLY A 18 10.84 7.35 -3.29
N PRO A 19 10.06 8.36 -3.72
CA PRO A 19 9.92 8.70 -5.14
C PRO A 19 11.25 8.94 -5.88
N PRO A 20 12.18 9.79 -5.41
CA PRO A 20 13.42 10.04 -6.14
C PRO A 20 14.31 8.80 -6.25
N ILE A 21 14.28 7.90 -5.24
CA ILE A 21 15.03 6.63 -5.28
C ILE A 21 14.46 5.71 -6.36
N ALA A 22 13.13 5.58 -6.43
CA ALA A 22 12.47 4.75 -7.43
C ALA A 22 12.68 5.28 -8.85
N GLU A 23 12.60 6.59 -9.05
CA GLU A 23 12.89 7.24 -10.33
C GLU A 23 14.32 6.96 -10.78
N GLU A 24 15.31 7.06 -9.89
CA GLU A 24 16.70 6.75 -10.22
C GLU A 24 16.88 5.28 -10.66
N ILE A 25 16.26 4.34 -9.96
CA ILE A 25 16.31 2.91 -10.30
C ILE A 25 15.72 2.66 -11.68
N MET A 26 14.52 3.19 -11.95
CA MET A 26 13.82 2.99 -13.22
C MET A 26 14.52 3.69 -14.39
N HIS A 27 15.09 4.88 -14.17
CA HIS A 27 15.87 5.60 -15.18
C HIS A 27 17.09 4.80 -15.64
N ARG A 28 17.77 4.09 -14.72
CA ARG A 28 18.90 3.20 -15.07
C ARG A 28 18.47 1.99 -15.89
N GLN A 29 17.18 1.70 -15.98
CA GLN A 29 16.61 0.60 -16.77
C GLN A 29 15.91 1.10 -18.04
N ASP A 30 16.11 2.38 -18.42
CA ASP A 30 15.49 3.01 -19.60
C ASP A 30 13.94 2.93 -19.60
N GLU A 31 13.32 2.95 -18.42
CA GLU A 31 11.86 2.95 -18.31
C GLU A 31 11.27 4.28 -18.82
N SER A 32 10.02 4.23 -19.29
CA SER A 32 9.32 5.39 -19.80
C SER A 32 9.00 6.42 -18.71
N GLN A 33 9.04 7.71 -19.07
CA GLN A 33 8.69 8.81 -18.17
C GLN A 33 7.26 8.68 -17.61
N ALA A 34 6.35 8.11 -18.39
CA ALA A 34 4.97 7.88 -17.97
C ALA A 34 4.89 6.85 -16.83
N VAL A 35 5.60 5.73 -16.94
CA VAL A 35 5.66 4.70 -15.89
C VAL A 35 6.39 5.23 -14.67
N MET A 36 7.54 5.88 -14.86
CA MET A 36 8.31 6.47 -13.75
C MET A 36 7.48 7.46 -12.94
N GLY A 37 6.82 8.40 -13.61
CA GLY A 37 5.95 9.37 -12.94
C GLY A 37 4.76 8.72 -12.22
N ARG A 38 4.17 7.66 -12.79
CA ARG A 38 3.07 6.95 -12.13
C ARG A 38 3.52 6.19 -10.88
N VAL A 39 4.64 5.48 -10.97
CA VAL A 39 5.24 4.75 -9.84
C VAL A 39 5.67 5.71 -8.74
N ALA A 40 6.37 6.79 -9.10
CA ALA A 40 6.78 7.84 -8.17
C ALA A 40 5.58 8.48 -7.44
N TYR A 41 4.47 8.70 -8.15
CA TYR A 41 3.22 9.19 -7.55
C TYR A 41 2.62 8.22 -6.53
N ILE A 42 2.56 6.92 -6.85
CA ILE A 42 2.04 5.89 -5.94
C ILE A 42 2.93 5.81 -4.69
N ILE A 43 4.25 5.73 -4.87
CA ILE A 43 5.21 5.71 -3.76
C ILE A 43 5.11 7.01 -2.94
N GLY A 44 4.92 8.16 -3.57
CA GLY A 44 4.77 9.45 -2.88
C GLY A 44 3.44 9.65 -2.16
N GLY A 45 2.54 8.66 -2.17
CA GLY A 45 1.23 8.76 -1.54
C GLY A 45 0.73 7.51 -0.85
N HIS A 46 1.51 6.43 -0.78
CA HIS A 46 1.04 5.13 -0.30
C HIS A 46 0.63 5.09 1.18
N HIS A 47 0.91 6.14 1.97
CA HIS A 47 0.36 6.31 3.32
C HIS A 47 -0.74 7.39 3.40
N THR A 48 -1.09 8.00 2.27
CA THR A 48 -2.08 9.08 2.16
C THR A 48 -3.27 8.63 1.33
N ALA A 49 -4.30 8.10 1.99
CA ALA A 49 -5.49 7.55 1.32
C ALA A 49 -6.17 8.54 0.33
N ALA A 50 -6.11 9.85 0.58
CA ALA A 50 -6.67 10.87 -0.30
C ALA A 50 -5.94 11.01 -1.66
N LYS A 51 -4.71 10.50 -1.79
CA LYS A 51 -3.95 10.47 -3.06
C LYS A 51 -4.26 9.23 -3.90
N ASN A 52 -4.94 8.23 -3.34
CA ASN A 52 -5.31 7.03 -4.08
C ASN A 52 -6.38 7.39 -5.14
N ASN A 53 -5.95 7.49 -6.40
CA ASN A 53 -6.71 8.09 -7.48
C ASN A 53 -6.92 7.18 -8.71
N GLY A 54 -6.66 5.88 -8.59
CA GLY A 54 -6.74 4.97 -9.72
C GLY A 54 -6.72 3.49 -9.31
N LEU A 55 -7.10 2.62 -10.25
CA LEU A 55 -7.20 1.18 -10.01
C LEU A 55 -5.85 0.54 -9.67
N ASP A 56 -4.79 0.93 -10.37
CA ASP A 56 -3.41 0.49 -10.12
C ASP A 56 -2.91 0.87 -8.73
N PHE A 57 -3.16 2.11 -8.29
CA PHE A 57 -2.86 2.53 -6.92
C PHE A 57 -3.70 1.71 -5.93
N GLN A 58 -5.00 1.60 -6.14
CA GLN A 58 -5.88 0.83 -5.26
C GLN A 58 -5.42 -0.63 -5.12
N ILE A 59 -4.95 -1.27 -6.20
CA ILE A 59 -4.41 -2.63 -6.16
C ILE A 59 -3.16 -2.71 -5.28
N ILE A 60 -2.21 -1.77 -5.43
CA ILE A 60 -0.99 -1.74 -4.60
C ILE A 60 -1.32 -1.45 -3.14
N TRP A 61 -2.23 -0.51 -2.88
CA TRP A 61 -2.70 -0.17 -1.53
C TRP A 61 -3.32 -1.38 -0.83
N GLU A 62 -4.18 -2.13 -1.54
CA GLU A 62 -4.81 -3.33 -1.00
C GLU A 62 -3.80 -4.45 -0.77
N ALA A 63 -2.83 -4.62 -1.66
CA ALA A 63 -1.76 -5.60 -1.51
C ALA A 63 -0.90 -5.32 -0.27
N ASP A 64 -0.52 -4.06 -0.04
CA ASP A 64 0.21 -3.63 1.16
C ASP A 64 -0.62 -3.88 2.43
N LEU A 65 -1.91 -3.51 2.40
CA LEU A 65 -2.80 -3.70 3.54
C LEU A 65 -3.03 -5.17 3.91
N LEU A 66 -3.04 -6.09 2.94
CA LEU A 66 -3.13 -7.53 3.23
C LEU A 66 -1.98 -7.99 4.13
N VAL A 67 -0.74 -7.63 3.79
CA VAL A 67 0.43 -8.04 4.58
C VAL A 67 0.44 -7.34 5.93
N ASN A 68 0.14 -6.03 5.97
CA ASN A 68 0.07 -5.26 7.22
C ASN A 68 -0.95 -5.83 8.21
N ILE A 69 -2.12 -6.31 7.75
CA ILE A 69 -3.12 -6.95 8.62
C ILE A 69 -2.53 -8.16 9.35
N ALA A 70 -1.73 -8.97 8.67
CA ALA A 70 -1.09 -10.14 9.27
C ALA A 70 0.06 -9.75 10.21
N GLU A 71 0.93 -8.83 9.78
CA GLU A 71 2.12 -8.42 10.55
C GLU A 71 1.77 -7.63 11.82
N ASP A 72 0.75 -6.78 11.76
CA ASP A 72 0.27 -5.99 12.91
C ASP A 72 -0.60 -6.81 13.88
N GLY A 73 -0.82 -8.10 13.61
CA GLY A 73 -1.67 -8.96 14.44
C GLY A 73 -3.14 -8.54 14.43
N LEU A 74 -3.60 -7.88 13.36
CA LEU A 74 -4.99 -7.45 13.19
C LEU A 74 -5.91 -8.56 12.67
N ALA A 75 -5.35 -9.70 12.27
CA ALA A 75 -6.04 -10.89 11.80
C ALA A 75 -6.77 -11.65 12.95
N ASP A 76 -7.59 -10.96 13.74
CA ASP A 76 -8.26 -11.47 14.93
C ASP A 76 -9.70 -11.98 14.67
N GLY A 77 -10.16 -11.92 13.42
CA GLY A 77 -11.51 -12.32 13.04
C GLY A 77 -12.63 -11.42 13.58
N SER A 78 -12.30 -10.22 14.05
CA SER A 78 -13.25 -9.30 14.72
C SER A 78 -14.09 -8.45 13.75
N ASP A 79 -15.16 -7.87 14.28
CA ASP A 79 -15.92 -6.83 13.56
C ASP A 79 -15.09 -5.58 13.26
N LYS A 80 -14.04 -5.31 14.06
CA LYS A 80 -13.09 -4.23 13.79
C LYS A 80 -12.32 -4.52 12.50
N LEU A 81 -11.83 -5.75 12.34
CA LEU A 81 -11.14 -6.16 11.12
C LEU A 81 -12.06 -6.07 9.90
N ARG A 82 -13.31 -6.52 10.02
CA ARG A 82 -14.33 -6.36 8.97
C ARG A 82 -14.49 -4.90 8.54
N GLY A 83 -14.59 -3.97 9.50
CA GLY A 83 -14.68 -2.55 9.23
C GLY A 83 -13.44 -1.97 8.54
N ILE A 84 -12.24 -2.45 8.88
CA ILE A 84 -10.99 -2.09 8.18
C ILE A 84 -11.05 -2.57 6.73
N ILE A 85 -11.43 -3.82 6.50
CA ILE A 85 -11.51 -4.39 5.14
C ILE A 85 -12.53 -3.62 4.29
N ASP A 86 -13.75 -3.43 4.79
CA ASP A 86 -14.82 -2.76 4.05
C ASP A 86 -14.52 -1.29 3.73
N ARG A 87 -13.74 -0.62 4.57
CA ARG A 87 -13.33 0.77 4.34
C ARG A 87 -12.20 0.90 3.31
N ASN A 88 -11.26 -0.05 3.27
CA ASN A 88 -10.01 0.13 2.52
C ASN A 88 -9.96 -0.68 1.22
N PHE A 89 -10.62 -1.83 1.15
CA PHE A 89 -10.65 -2.66 -0.06
C PHE A 89 -11.83 -2.28 -0.94
N ARG A 90 -11.51 -1.80 -2.14
CA ARG A 90 -12.44 -1.36 -3.19
C ARG A 90 -12.48 -2.30 -4.38
N THR A 91 -11.40 -3.03 -4.67
CA THR A 91 -11.44 -4.06 -5.71
C THR A 91 -12.15 -5.31 -5.20
N GLY A 92 -12.90 -5.96 -6.10
CA GLY A 92 -13.58 -7.22 -5.76
C GLY A 92 -12.57 -8.31 -5.37
N THR A 93 -11.44 -8.38 -6.07
CA THR A 93 -10.39 -9.36 -5.82
C THR A 93 -9.70 -9.15 -4.47
N GLY A 94 -9.21 -7.94 -4.18
CA GLY A 94 -8.56 -7.66 -2.91
C GLY A 94 -9.49 -7.89 -1.72
N LYS A 95 -10.76 -7.45 -1.85
CA LYS A 95 -11.77 -7.69 -0.82
C LYS A 95 -12.01 -9.19 -0.61
N ALA A 96 -12.19 -9.97 -1.68
CA ALA A 96 -12.39 -11.42 -1.58
C ALA A 96 -11.21 -12.13 -0.92
N ILE A 97 -9.97 -11.73 -1.24
CA ILE A 97 -8.77 -12.27 -0.60
C ILE A 97 -8.79 -11.94 0.89
N ALA A 98 -8.96 -10.67 1.28
CA ALA A 98 -8.94 -10.26 2.69
C ALA A 98 -9.99 -11.00 3.54
N TYR A 99 -11.20 -11.17 3.00
CA TYR A 99 -12.26 -11.92 3.68
C TYR A 99 -11.93 -13.41 3.82
N ARG A 100 -11.39 -14.03 2.77
CA ARG A 100 -11.02 -15.45 2.80
C ARG A 100 -9.90 -15.73 3.80
N GLU A 101 -8.85 -14.90 3.79
CA GLU A 101 -7.67 -15.13 4.63
C GLU A 101 -7.92 -14.79 6.10
N TYR A 102 -8.71 -13.74 6.39
CA TYR A 102 -8.80 -13.21 7.76
C TYR A 102 -10.19 -13.22 8.39
N LEU A 103 -11.24 -13.49 7.62
CA LEU A 103 -12.63 -13.63 8.11
C LEU A 103 -13.32 -14.87 7.53
N PRO A 104 -12.70 -16.08 7.65
CA PRO A 104 -13.32 -17.29 7.12
C PRO A 104 -14.66 -17.57 7.82
N PRO A 105 -15.61 -18.23 7.14
CA PRO A 105 -16.83 -18.72 7.77
C PRO A 105 -16.49 -19.57 9.00
N ARG A 106 -17.22 -19.37 10.10
CA ARG A 106 -17.12 -20.29 11.24
C ARG A 106 -17.83 -21.59 10.85
N GLU A 107 -17.14 -22.72 11.03
CA GLU A 107 -17.73 -24.06 10.95
C GLU A 107 -18.80 -24.28 12.04
#